data_AF-A0A286TZA0-F1
#
_entry.id   AF-A0A286TZA0-F1
#
_cell.length_a   1.000
_cell.length_b   1.000
_cell.length_c   1.000
_cell.angle_alpha   90.00
_cell.angle_beta   90.00
_cell.angle_gamma   90.00
#
_symmetry.space_group_name_H-M   'P 1'
#
loop_
_entity.id
_entity.type
_entity.pdbx_description
1 polymer ?
#
loop_
_entity_poly.entity_id
_entity_poly.type
_entity_poly.pdbx_seq_one_letter_code
_entity_poly.pdbx_strand_id
1 'polypeptide(L)' 'MPFIRKRPLIILNREEKSYLQELSRSRTETAQRVERSKIILLYSEGAVVVVSHLE' A
#
# COMPACT_ATOMS: atom_id res chain seq x y z
N MET A 1 0.94 -22.75 -14.79
CA MET A 1 1.71 -22.99 -13.54
C MET A 1 1.23 -21.98 -12.50
N PRO A 2 0.80 -22.39 -11.30
CA PRO A 2 0.32 -21.43 -10.31
C PRO A 2 1.48 -20.58 -9.79
N PHE A 3 1.38 -19.25 -9.93
CA PHE A 3 2.34 -18.31 -9.35
C PHE A 3 2.10 -18.25 -7.84
N ILE A 4 2.90 -18.99 -7.08
CA ILE A 4 2.86 -18.94 -5.62
C ILE A 4 3.64 -17.69 -5.20
N ARG A 5 2.94 -16.70 -4.63
CA ARG A 5 3.56 -15.50 -4.08
C ARG A 5 4.59 -15.88 -3.01
N LYS A 6 5.86 -15.57 -3.25
CA LYS A 6 6.97 -15.81 -2.31
C LYS A 6 7.21 -14.68 -1.30
N ARG A 7 6.61 -13.49 -1.50
CA ARG A 7 6.82 -12.35 -0.60
C ARG A 7 5.87 -12.44 0.60
N PRO A 8 6.37 -12.24 1.83
CA PRO A 8 5.53 -12.15 3.01
C PRO A 8 4.58 -10.95 2.90
N LEU A 9 3.40 -11.08 3.51
CA LEU A 9 2.45 -9.99 3.66
C LEU A 9 3.05 -8.90 4.55
N ILE A 10 2.71 -7.64 4.27
CA ILE A 10 3.03 -6.55 5.18
C ILE A 10 2.08 -6.67 6.38
N ILE A 11 2.62 -6.93 7.56
CA ILE A 11 1.84 -6.93 8.80
C ILE A 11 1.93 -5.52 9.39
N LEU A 12 0.80 -4.84 9.50
CA LEU A 12 0.69 -3.53 10.12
C LEU A 12 0.00 -3.67 11.47
N ASN A 13 0.54 -3.01 12.48
CA ASN A 13 -0.17 -2.81 13.73
C ASN A 13 -1.29 -1.76 13.55
N ARG A 14 -2.10 -1.56 14.60
CA ARG A 14 -3.25 -0.65 14.55
C ARG A 14 -2.85 0.80 14.27
N GLU A 15 -1.78 1.28 14.89
CA GLU A 15 -1.31 2.66 14.75
C GLU A 15 -0.76 2.91 13.35
N GLU A 16 0.06 1.99 12.85
CA GLU A 16 0.61 2.03 11.48
C GLU A 16 -0.51 2.02 10.43
N LYS A 17 -1.53 1.16 10.63
CA LYS A 17 -2.69 1.10 9.73
C LYS A 17 -3.49 2.40 9.76
N SER A 18 -3.75 2.96 10.94
CA SER A 18 -4.48 4.23 11.09
C SER A 18 -3.73 5.38 10.40
N TYR A 19 -2.42 5.48 10.66
CA TYR A 19 -1.56 6.48 10.05
C TYR A 19 -1.55 6.39 8.51
N LEU A 20 -1.41 5.18 7.96
CA LEU A 20 -1.41 4.99 6.51
C LEU A 20 -2.79 5.29 5.89
N GLN A 21 -3.88 4.99 6.60
CA GLN A 21 -5.24 5.36 6.17
C GLN A 21 -5.43 6.86 6.09
N GLU A 22 -4.97 7.61 7.09
CA GLU A 22 -4.98 9.09 7.07
C GLU A 22 -4.11 9.63 5.92
N LEU A 23 -2.88 9.13 5.81
CA LEU A 23 -1.93 9.56 4.79
C LEU A 23 -2.46 9.32 3.37
N SER A 24 -3.13 8.20 3.12
CA SER A 24 -3.70 7.84 1.82
C SER A 24 -4.81 8.78 1.32
N ARG A 25 -5.38 9.59 2.23
CA ARG A 25 -6.46 10.55 1.97
C ARG A 25 -6.00 12.00 2.09
N SER A 26 -4.74 12.23 2.44
CA SER A 26 -4.20 13.57 2.63
C SER A 26 -4.20 14.36 1.32
N ARG A 27 -4.57 15.64 1.43
CA ARG A 27 -4.51 16.63 0.33
C ARG A 27 -3.31 17.56 0.45
N THR A 28 -2.61 17.53 1.57
CA THR A 28 -1.45 18.39 1.87
C THR A 28 -0.13 17.68 1.65
N GLU A 29 -0.15 16.36 1.54
CA GLU A 29 1.02 15.52 1.31
C GLU A 29 1.34 15.36 -0.18
N THR A 30 2.58 15.00 -0.49
CA THR A 30 2.99 14.80 -1.88
C THR A 30 2.25 13.62 -2.50
N ALA A 31 1.92 13.72 -3.80
CA ALA A 31 1.23 12.66 -4.53
C ALA A 31 1.94 11.31 -4.40
N GLN A 32 3.28 11.29 -4.45
CA GLN A 32 4.08 10.09 -4.26
C GLN A 32 3.91 9.46 -2.87
N ARG A 33 3.86 10.26 -1.79
CA ARG A 33 3.65 9.74 -0.41
C ARG A 33 2.24 9.18 -0.26
N VAL A 34 1.24 9.89 -0.78
CA VAL A 34 -0.16 9.46 -0.78
C VAL A 34 -0.30 8.14 -1.54
N GLU A 35 0.29 8.03 -2.73
CA GLU A 35 0.23 6.81 -3.55
C GLU A 35 0.95 5.63 -2.87
N ARG A 36 2.15 5.84 -2.34
CA ARG A 36 2.88 4.79 -1.61
C ARG A 36 2.09 4.27 -0.41
N SER A 37 1.41 5.14 0.33
CA SER A 37 0.58 4.70 1.46
C SER A 37 -0.58 3.80 1.03
N LYS A 38 -1.23 4.10 -0.11
CA LYS A 38 -2.26 3.23 -0.72
C LYS A 38 -1.69 1.87 -1.11
N ILE A 39 -0.51 1.86 -1.73
CA ILE A 39 0.17 0.63 -2.13
C ILE A 39 0.47 -0.25 -0.90
N ILE A 40 1.03 0.34 0.17
CA ILE A 40 1.36 -0.40 1.40
C ILE A 40 0.08 -0.99 2.04
N LEU A 41 -1.01 -0.23 2.11
CA LEU A 41 -2.30 -0.72 2.60
C LEU A 41 -2.79 -1.94 1.79
N LEU A 42 -2.74 -1.86 0.46
CA LEU A 42 -3.13 -2.97 -0.42
C LEU A 42 -2.26 -4.23 -0.22
N TYR A 43 -0.95 -4.06 -0.04
CA TYR A 43 -0.06 -5.18 0.28
C TYR A 43 -0.36 -5.80 1.66
N SER A 44 -0.79 -4.99 2.64
CA SER A 44 -1.17 -5.49 3.96
C SER A 44 -2.47 -6.31 3.93
N GLU A 45 -3.35 -6.02 2.97
CA GLU A 45 -4.60 -6.76 2.72
C GLU A 45 -4.39 -7.99 1.82
N GLY A 46 -3.15 -8.26 1.41
CA GLY A 46 -2.82 -9.39 0.53
C GLY A 46 -3.18 -9.19 -0.93
N ALA A 47 -3.56 -7.98 -1.35
CA ALA A 47 -3.84 -7.67 -2.74
C ALA A 47 -2.57 -7.70 -3.62
N VAL A 48 -2.76 -7.94 -4.92
CA VAL A 48 -1.71 -7.78 -5.94
C VAL A 48 -1.78 -6.39 -6.52
N VAL A 49 -0.86 -5.52 -6.09
CA VAL A 49 -0.69 -4.21 -6.71
C VAL A 49 0.23 -4.38 -7.92
N VAL A 50 -0.35 -4.34 -9.12
CA VAL A 50 0.40 -4.15 -10.36
C VAL A 50 0.53 -2.64 -10.54
N VAL A 51 1.73 -2.12 -10.33
CA VAL A 51 2.03 -0.70 -10.60
C VAL A 51 2.17 -0.56 -12.11
N SER A 52 1.07 -0.25 -12.79
CA SER A 52 1.11 0.22 -14.18
C SER A 52 1.71 1.62 -14.17
N HIS A 53 2.70 1.86 -15.04
CA HIS A 53 3.42 3.13 -15.19
C HIS A 53 2.53 4.37 -14.97
N LEU A 54 2.94 5.24 -14.06
CA LEU A 54 2.69 6.67 -14.22
C LEU A 54 3.55 7.13 -15.41
N GLU A 55 2.91 7.52 -16.50
CA GLU A 55 3.49 8.42 -17.50
C GLU A 55 3.44 9.87 -17.00
#